data_AF-A0A1H9L072-F1
#
_entry.id   AF-A0A1H9L072-F1
#
_cell.length_a   1.000
_cell.length_b   1.000
_cell.length_c   1.000
_cell.angle_alpha   90.00
_cell.angle_beta   90.00
_cell.angle_gamma   90.00
#
_symmetry.space_group_name_H-M   'P 1'
#
loop_
_entity.id
_entity.type
_entity.pdbx_description
1 polymer ?
#
loop_
_entity_poly.entity_id
_entity_poly.type
_entity_poly.pdbx_seq_one_letter_code
_entity_poly.pdbx_strand_id
1 'polypeptide(L)'
;MLFKYCAECGHELEDIKCGDDDCKICPSCKRIYGRNPIPVVEVLVVNEFNEILLLKQNYISEDKWTVVSGYMVEGETIEEAVTREVKEETGQIVLFSRLNESLIFTLNEAA
;
A
#
# COMPACT_ATOMS: atom_id res chain seq x y z
N MET A 1 9.36 -2.76 3.89
CA MET A 1 10.39 -1.68 3.90
C MET A 1 11.75 -2.28 4.28
N LEU A 2 12.84 -1.89 3.62
CA LEU A 2 14.19 -2.42 3.88
C LEU A 2 14.97 -1.44 4.77
N PHE A 3 15.01 -1.70 6.08
CA PHE A 3 15.78 -0.89 7.01
C PHE A 3 17.25 -1.28 6.99
N LYS A 4 18.15 -0.30 6.87
CA LYS A 4 19.61 -0.48 7.10
C LYS A 4 20.02 -0.17 8.53
N TYR A 5 19.31 0.76 9.17
CA TYR A 5 19.58 1.24 10.51
C TYR A 5 18.32 1.15 11.38
N CYS A 6 18.51 1.01 12.69
CA CYS A 6 17.44 0.98 13.68
C CYS A 6 16.74 2.34 13.76
N ALA A 7 15.43 2.37 13.52
CA ALA A 7 14.63 3.60 13.61
C ALA A 7 14.57 4.20 15.02
N GLU A 8 14.88 3.44 16.07
CA GLU A 8 14.84 3.89 17.46
C GLU A 8 16.18 4.48 17.94
N CYS A 9 17.32 3.90 17.54
CA CYS A 9 18.63 4.29 18.07
C CYS A 9 19.72 4.57 17.02
N GLY A 10 19.44 4.37 15.73
CA GLY A 10 20.38 4.63 14.63
C GLY A 10 21.48 3.58 14.41
N HIS A 11 21.58 2.52 15.22
CA HIS A 11 22.56 1.45 14.99
C HIS A 11 22.32 0.71 13.67
N GLU A 12 23.39 0.29 13.00
CA GLU A 12 23.29 -0.59 11.83
C GLU A 12 22.67 -1.93 12.23
N LEU A 13 21.82 -2.48 11.35
CA LEU A 13 21.08 -3.70 11.61
C LEU A 13 21.80 -4.93 11.06
N GLU A 14 21.79 -6.01 11.84
CA GLU A 14 22.37 -7.31 11.48
C GLU A 14 21.31 -8.24 10.90
N ASP A 15 21.67 -9.06 9.91
CA ASP A 15 20.76 -10.04 9.32
C ASP A 15 20.57 -11.25 10.25
N ILE A 16 19.31 -11.67 10.42
CA ILE A 16 18.93 -12.85 11.19
C ILE A 16 17.80 -13.62 10.49
N LYS A 17 17.60 -14.87 10.89
CA LYS A 17 16.41 -15.65 10.54
C LYS A 17 15.32 -15.49 11.60
N CYS A 18 14.09 -15.24 11.15
CA CYS A 18 12.88 -15.26 11.97
C CYS A 18 12.00 -16.44 11.53
N GLY A 19 12.32 -17.65 11.98
CA GLY A 19 11.70 -18.85 11.40
C GLY A 19 12.10 -18.99 9.93
N ASP A 20 11.11 -18.98 9.03
CA ASP A 20 11.33 -19.11 7.59
C ASP A 20 11.70 -17.78 6.89
N ASP A 21 11.47 -16.65 7.56
CA ASP A 21 11.66 -15.31 7.00
C ASP A 21 13.08 -14.75 7.21
N ASP A 22 13.52 -13.93 6.24
CA ASP A 22 14.70 -13.08 6.38
C ASP A 22 14.35 -11.78 7.10
N CYS A 23 15.03 -11.57 8.23
CA CYS A 23 14.83 -10.44 9.13
C CYS A 23 16.11 -9.66 9.36
N LYS A 24 15.96 -8.52 10.00
CA LYS A 24 17.06 -7.76 10.58
C LYS A 24 16.85 -7.52 12.07
N ILE A 25 17.92 -7.47 12.86
CA ILE A 25 17.87 -7.15 14.28
C ILE A 25 18.81 -6.00 14.62
N CYS A 26 18.40 -5.15 15.55
CA CYS A 26 19.29 -4.16 16.12
C CYS A 26 20.14 -4.80 17.23
N PRO A 27 21.48 -4.77 17.16
CA PRO A 27 22.33 -5.35 18.20
C PRO A 27 22.23 -4.61 19.53
N SER A 28 21.88 -3.31 19.51
CA SER A 28 21.71 -2.47 20.70
C SER A 28 20.34 -2.67 21.37
N CYS A 29 19.24 -2.36 20.66
CA CYS A 29 17.88 -2.38 21.22
C CYS A 29 17.18 -3.74 21.15
N LYS A 30 17.76 -4.73 20.47
CA LYS A 30 17.19 -6.07 20.23
C LYS A 30 15.85 -6.08 19.47
N ARG A 31 15.47 -4.95 18.86
CA ARG A 31 14.27 -4.85 18.02
C ARG A 31 14.49 -5.58 16.69
N ILE A 32 13.47 -6.33 16.28
CA ILE A 32 13.44 -7.09 15.03
C ILE A 32 12.67 -6.28 13.96
N TYR A 33 13.19 -6.31 12.74
CA TYR A 33 12.66 -5.66 11.56
C TYR A 33 12.39 -6.73 10.49
N GLY A 34 11.11 -7.05 10.30
CA GLY A 34 10.65 -7.96 9.25
C GLY A 34 10.38 -7.23 7.92
N ARG A 35 10.21 -8.00 6.86
CA ARG A 35 9.77 -7.50 5.54
C ARG A 35 8.28 -7.74 5.35
N ASN A 36 7.47 -6.79 5.81
CA ASN A 36 6.03 -6.86 5.57
C ASN A 36 5.66 -6.09 4.30
N PRO A 37 4.73 -6.62 3.47
CA PRO A 37 4.11 -5.85 2.41
C PRO A 37 3.31 -4.69 2.99
N ILE A 38 3.17 -3.63 2.21
CA ILE A 38 2.34 -2.48 2.58
C ILE A 38 0.97 -2.69 1.91
N PRO A 39 -0.13 -2.74 2.68
CA PRO A 39 -1.46 -2.89 2.11
C PRO A 39 -1.90 -1.62 1.37
N VAL A 40 -2.41 -1.80 0.15
CA VAL A 40 -2.90 -0.75 -0.75
C VAL A 40 -4.23 -1.21 -1.32
N VAL A 41 -5.17 -0.28 -1.48
CA VAL A 41 -6.42 -0.50 -2.23
C VAL A 41 -6.31 0.15 -3.60
N GLU A 42 -6.86 -0.51 -4.61
CA GLU A 42 -7.00 0.00 -5.98
C GLU A 42 -8.45 -0.23 -6.41
N VAL A 43 -9.10 0.82 -6.92
CA VAL A 43 -10.57 0.88 -7.00
C VAL A 43 -11.05 1.30 -8.37
N LEU A 44 -11.78 0.41 -9.04
CA LEU A 44 -12.60 0.74 -10.20
C LEU A 44 -13.92 1.34 -9.73
N VAL A 45 -14.04 2.67 -9.81
CA VAL A 45 -15.28 3.38 -9.49
C VAL A 45 -16.18 3.39 -10.72
N VAL A 46 -17.38 2.82 -10.59
CA VAL A 46 -18.34 2.65 -11.69
C VAL A 46 -19.64 3.37 -11.38
N ASN A 47 -20.19 4.11 -12.34
CA ASN A 47 -21.48 4.80 -12.20
C ASN A 47 -22.66 3.94 -12.74
N GLU A 48 -23.88 4.47 -12.65
CA GLU A 48 -25.11 3.81 -13.11
C GLU A 48 -25.16 3.57 -14.64
N PHE A 49 -24.33 4.27 -15.40
CA PHE A 49 -24.20 4.13 -16.86
C PHE A 49 -23.10 3.15 -17.27
N ASN A 50 -22.50 2.44 -16.30
CA ASN A 50 -21.39 1.52 -16.51
C ASN A 50 -20.13 2.20 -17.11
N GLU A 51 -19.91 3.46 -16.73
CA GLU A 51 -18.70 4.22 -17.04
C GLU A 51 -17.73 4.16 -15.85
N ILE A 52 -16.43 4.20 -16.15
CA ILE A 52 -15.37 4.11 -15.14
C ILE A 52 -14.77 5.49 -14.92
N LEU A 53 -14.64 5.90 -13.66
CA LEU A 53 -13.90 7.09 -13.30
C LEU A 53 -12.39 6.84 -13.41
N LEU A 54 -11.70 7.70 -14.16
CA LEU A 54 -10.24 7.67 -14.28
C LEU A 54 -9.63 8.99 -13.81
N LEU A 55 -8.46 8.89 -13.19
CA LEU A 55 -7.67 10.01 -12.71
C LEU A 55 -6.53 10.34 -13.68
N LYS A 56 -6.27 11.64 -13.84
CA LYS A 56 -5.06 12.15 -14.48
C LYS A 56 -4.16 12.79 -13.44
N GLN A 57 -3.19 12.03 -12.95
CA GLN A 57 -2.26 12.47 -11.91
C GLN A 57 -0.87 12.71 -12.54
N ASN A 58 -0.56 13.97 -12.84
CA ASN A 58 0.69 14.36 -13.51
C ASN A 58 1.96 13.94 -12.75
N TYR A 59 1.89 13.73 -11.43
CA TYR A 59 3.02 13.25 -10.63
C TYR A 59 3.26 11.73 -10.76
N ILE A 60 2.29 10.98 -11.26
CA ILE A 60 2.41 9.54 -11.56
C ILE A 60 2.82 9.36 -13.02
N SER A 61 2.07 9.99 -13.94
CA SER A 61 2.32 9.90 -15.37
C SER A 61 1.59 11.04 -16.10
N GLU A 62 2.30 11.70 -17.03
CA GLU A 62 1.73 12.75 -17.86
C GLU A 62 0.88 12.19 -19.02
N ASP A 63 1.11 10.94 -19.42
CA ASP A 63 0.54 10.30 -20.61
C ASP A 63 -0.54 9.25 -20.31
N LYS A 64 -0.49 8.63 -19.13
CA LYS A 64 -1.45 7.58 -18.72
C LYS A 64 -2.52 8.13 -17.78
N TRP A 65 -3.62 7.38 -17.72
CA TRP A 65 -4.67 7.55 -16.72
C TRP A 65 -4.57 6.41 -15.72
N THR A 66 -5.00 6.64 -14.50
CA THR A 66 -5.02 5.63 -13.44
C THR A 66 -6.40 5.57 -12.81
N VAL A 67 -6.63 4.52 -12.03
CA VAL A 67 -7.79 4.41 -11.15
C VAL A 67 -7.47 5.04 -9.79
N VAL A 68 -8.48 5.18 -8.93
CA VAL A 68 -8.28 5.61 -7.54
C VAL A 68 -7.47 4.54 -6.81
N SER A 69 -6.45 4.94 -6.07
CA SER A 69 -5.65 4.02 -5.28
C SER A 69 -5.07 4.69 -4.04
N GLY A 70 -4.82 3.92 -2.98
CA GLY A 70 -4.24 4.50 -1.78
C GLY A 70 -3.85 3.50 -0.71
N TYR A 71 -3.02 3.95 0.21
CA TYR A 71 -2.53 3.12 1.31
C TYR A 71 -3.63 2.92 2.34
N MET A 72 -3.77 1.70 2.84
CA MET A 72 -4.59 1.47 4.03
C MET A 72 -3.89 2.03 5.26
N VAL A 73 -4.64 2.66 6.16
CA VAL A 73 -4.11 3.11 7.45
C VAL A 73 -4.51 2.16 8.59
N GLU A 74 -3.81 2.27 9.72
CA GLU A 74 -4.05 1.41 10.87
C GLU A 74 -5.50 1.54 11.38
N GLY A 75 -6.15 0.40 11.59
CA GLY A 75 -7.53 0.34 12.07
C GLY A 75 -8.60 0.38 10.97
N GLU A 76 -8.24 0.60 9.71
CA GLU A 76 -9.20 0.56 8.60
C GLU A 76 -9.48 -0.86 8.11
N THR A 77 -10.77 -1.12 7.82
CA THR A 77 -11.19 -2.16 6.89
C THR A 77 -10.87 -1.77 5.44
N ILE A 78 -10.89 -2.74 4.52
CA ILE A 78 -10.67 -2.48 3.09
C ILE A 78 -11.73 -1.51 2.56
N GLU A 79 -12.98 -1.71 2.95
CA GLU A 79 -14.12 -0.89 2.52
C GLU A 79 -14.04 0.55 3.03
N GLU A 80 -13.54 0.75 4.25
CA GLU A 80 -13.29 2.09 4.80
C GLU A 80 -12.18 2.81 4.03
N ALA A 81 -11.07 2.13 3.76
CA ALA A 81 -9.98 2.69 2.96
C ALA A 81 -10.46 3.06 1.54
N VAL A 82 -11.22 2.18 0.88
CA VAL A 82 -11.84 2.47 -0.43
C VAL A 82 -12.74 3.71 -0.37
N THR A 83 -13.61 3.79 0.64
CA THR A 83 -14.56 4.90 0.78
C THR A 83 -13.82 6.23 1.03
N ARG A 84 -12.78 6.20 1.85
CA ARG A 84 -11.94 7.37 2.15
C ARG A 84 -11.19 7.85 0.92
N GLU A 85 -10.43 6.97 0.27
CA GLU A 85 -9.58 7.33 -0.88
C GLU A 85 -10.41 7.87 -2.06
N VAL A 86 -11.54 7.21 -2.38
CA VAL A 86 -12.44 7.71 -3.43
C VAL A 86 -12.93 9.12 -3.09
N LYS A 87 -13.34 9.37 -1.84
CA LYS A 87 -13.81 10.68 -1.44
C LYS A 87 -12.70 11.74 -1.45
N GLU A 88 -11.50 11.40 -0.99
CA GLU A 88 -10.35 12.32 -0.93
C GLU A 88 -9.87 12.74 -2.32
N GLU A 89 -9.75 11.80 -3.25
CA GLU A 89 -9.22 12.07 -4.60
C GLU A 89 -10.28 12.62 -5.58
N THR A 90 -11.56 12.31 -5.38
CA THR A 90 -12.61 12.54 -6.40
C THR A 90 -13.81 13.32 -5.89
N GLY A 91 -13.98 13.43 -4.56
CA GLY A 91 -15.17 13.99 -3.92
C GLY A 91 -16.43 13.13 -4.01
N GLN A 92 -16.37 11.93 -4.62
CA GLN A 92 -17.53 11.06 -4.78
C GLN A 92 -17.83 10.24 -3.51
N ILE A 93 -19.09 9.81 -3.37
CA ILE A 93 -19.55 8.96 -2.27
C ILE A 93 -19.75 7.54 -2.79
N VAL A 94 -19.11 6.57 -2.13
CA VAL A 94 -19.28 5.15 -2.44
C VAL A 94 -20.56 4.64 -1.78
N LEU A 95 -21.43 3.98 -2.57
CA LEU A 95 -22.67 3.38 -2.07
C LEU A 95 -22.46 1.96 -1.54
N PHE A 96 -21.65 1.17 -2.24
CA PHE A 96 -21.19 -0.15 -1.83
C PHE A 96 -19.87 -0.46 -2.55
N SER A 97 -19.08 -1.35 -1.97
CA SER A 97 -17.85 -1.85 -2.57
C SER A 97 -17.80 -3.37 -2.44
N ARG A 98 -17.01 -4.01 -3.31
CA ARG A 98 -16.75 -5.44 -3.28
C ARG A 98 -15.30 -5.69 -3.66
N LEU A 99 -14.61 -6.51 -2.88
CA LEU A 99 -13.29 -7.01 -3.25
C LEU A 99 -13.39 -7.90 -4.50
N ASN A 100 -12.62 -7.55 -5.54
CA ASN A 100 -12.53 -8.35 -6.76
C ASN A 100 -11.37 -9.37 -6.67
N GLU A 101 -10.17 -8.88 -6.37
CA GLU A 101 -8.94 -9.69 -6.31
C GLU A 101 -7.94 -9.06 -5.33
N SER A 102 -7.00 -9.86 -4.85
CA SER A 102 -5.86 -9.40 -4.04
C SER A 102 -4.56 -9.92 -4.66
N LEU A 103 -3.61 -9.03 -4.90
CA LEU A 103 -2.30 -9.34 -5.48
C LEU A 103 -1.18 -8.94 -4.51
N ILE A 104 -0.09 -9.69 -4.52
CA ILE A 104 1.12 -9.38 -3.75
C ILE A 104 2.23 -9.10 -4.76
N PHE A 105 2.73 -7.86 -4.74
CA PHE A 105 3.81 -7.43 -5.61
C PHE A 105 5.14 -7.44 -4.86
N THR A 106 6.19 -7.91 -5.52
CA THR A 106 7.57 -7.75 -5.06
C THR A 106 8.28 -6.78 -6.00
N LEU A 107 8.95 -5.76 -5.48
CA LEU A 107 9.60 -4.69 -6.25
C LEU A 107 10.75 -5.15 -7.19
N ASN A 108 10.94 -6.46 -7.39
CA ASN A 108 11.91 -7.03 -8.31
C ASN A 108 11.33 -7.34 -9.70
N GLU A 109 10.05 -7.05 -9.94
CA GLU A 109 9.37 -7.27 -11.23
C GLU A 109 8.89 -5.95 -11.86
N ALA A 110 9.65 -4.87 -11.70
CA ALA A 110 9.49 -3.70 -12.54
C ALA A 110 10.07 -4.01 -13.93
N ALA A 111 9.17 -4.38 -14.86
CA ALA A 111 9.40 -4.43 -16.29
C ALA A 111 9.74 -3.05 -16.86
#